data_AF-A0A1J5N5V0-F1
#
_entry.id   AF-A0A1J5N5V0-F1
#
_cell.length_a   1.000
_cell.length_b   1.000
_cell.length_c   1.000
_cell.angle_alpha   90.00
_cell.angle_beta   90.00
_cell.angle_gamma   90.00
#
_symmetry.space_group_name_H-M   'P 1'
#
loop_
_entity.id
_entity.type
_entity.pdbx_description
1 polymer ?
#
loop_
_entity_poly.entity_id
_entity_poly.type
_entity_poly.pdbx_seq_one_letter_code
_entity_poly.pdbx_strand_id
1 'polypeptide(L)' 'MSKNRFTTDDKGFDYMANNGVEEQDRDTLGILFAVAVMAVITVSQYLGML' A
#
# COMPACT_ATOMS: atom_id res chain seq x y z
N MET A 1 0.81 -14.10 26.73
CA MET A 1 0.40 -13.76 25.35
C MET A 1 0.18 -15.08 24.60
N SER A 2 -1.06 -15.44 24.28
CA SER A 2 -1.38 -16.73 23.65
C SER A 2 -1.02 -16.68 22.16
N LYS A 3 -0.09 -17.53 21.71
CA LYS A 3 0.26 -17.66 20.29
C LYS A 3 -0.89 -18.31 19.54
N ASN A 4 -1.55 -17.58 18.64
CA ASN A 4 -2.57 -18.12 17.75
C ASN A 4 -1.89 -18.85 16.59
N ARG A 5 -1.97 -20.18 16.56
CA ARG A 5 -1.30 -21.05 15.56
C ARG A 5 -1.74 -20.84 14.10
N PHE A 6 -2.83 -20.11 13.88
CA PHE A 6 -3.39 -19.88 12.54
C PHE A 6 -3.10 -18.48 12.00
N THR A 7 -2.64 -17.55 12.84
CA THR A 7 -2.35 -16.17 12.42
C THR A 7 -0.91 -15.76 12.71
N THR A 8 -0.15 -16.57 13.44
CA THR A 8 1.23 -16.26 13.82
C THR A 8 2.20 -17.32 13.32
N ASP A 9 3.25 -16.90 12.60
CA ASP A 9 4.36 -17.75 12.15
C ASP A 9 5.16 -18.32 13.34
N ASP A 10 5.98 -19.35 13.07
CA ASP A 10 6.88 -20.00 14.04
C ASP A 10 7.89 -19.01 14.64
N LYS A 11 8.21 -17.93 13.91
CA LYS A 11 9.05 -16.80 14.36
C LYS A 11 8.31 -15.80 15.26
N GLY A 12 7.00 -15.95 15.46
CA GLY A 12 6.17 -15.02 16.24
C GLY A 12 5.61 -13.84 15.43
N PHE A 13 5.68 -13.88 14.09
CA PHE A 13 5.12 -12.85 13.21
C PHE A 13 3.62 -13.06 13.04
N ASP A 14 2.79 -12.15 13.54
CA ASP A 14 1.34 -12.23 13.45
C ASP A 14 0.87 -11.57 12.14
N TYR A 15 0.50 -12.40 11.16
CA TYR A 15 -0.04 -12.02 9.86
C TYR A 15 -1.37 -11.26 9.96
N MET A 16 -2.09 -11.39 11.09
CA MET A 16 -3.34 -10.66 11.35
C MET A 16 -3.19 -9.57 12.41
N ALA A 17 -1.99 -9.40 12.98
CA ALA A 17 -1.71 -8.17 13.70
C ALA A 17 -1.62 -7.06 12.67
N ASN A 18 -2.69 -6.29 12.56
CA ASN A 18 -2.70 -5.00 11.89
C ASN A 18 -1.82 -4.01 12.68
N ASN A 19 -0.52 -4.29 12.75
CA ASN A 19 0.51 -3.40 13.24
C ASN A 19 0.95 -2.41 12.14
N GLY A 20 0.10 -2.24 11.11
CA GLY A 20 -0.12 -0.99 10.41
C GLY A 20 0.94 -0.58 9.39
N VAL A 21 2.21 -0.98 9.53
CA VAL A 21 3.27 -0.38 8.71
C VAL A 21 3.30 -0.92 7.27
N GLU A 22 3.24 -2.25 7.07
CA GLU A 22 3.37 -2.82 5.72
C GLU A 22 2.15 -2.53 4.83
N GLU A 23 0.95 -2.55 5.42
CA GLU A 23 -0.29 -2.20 4.72
C GLU A 23 -0.36 -0.69 4.47
N GLN A 24 0.05 0.14 5.44
CA GLN A 24 0.18 1.60 5.25
C GLN A 24 1.22 1.96 4.19
N ASP A 25 2.36 1.28 4.13
CA ASP A 25 3.39 1.53 3.12
C ASP A 25 2.87 1.16 1.72
N ARG A 26 2.17 0.03 1.59
CA ARG A 26 1.54 -0.39 0.33
C ARG A 26 0.46 0.59 -0.13
N ASP A 27 -0.40 1.02 0.79
CA ASP A 27 -1.45 2.00 0.51
C ASP A 27 -0.87 3.36 0.14
N THR A 28 0.17 3.80 0.85
CA THR A 28 0.86 5.07 0.58
C THR A 28 1.53 5.04 -0.80
N LEU A 29 2.23 3.96 -1.14
CA LEU A 29 2.81 3.78 -2.46
C LEU A 29 1.74 3.72 -3.56
N GLY A 30 0.62 3.06 -3.30
CA GLY A 30 -0.52 3.01 -4.22
C GLY A 30 -1.11 4.39 -4.50
N ILE A 31 -1.32 5.19 -3.46
CA ILE A 31 -1.82 6.57 -3.57
C ILE A 31 -0.82 7.44 -4.32
N LEU A 32 0.47 7.35 -3.99
CA LEU A 32 1.51 8.14 -4.65
C LEU A 32 1.56 7.84 -6.16
N PHE A 33 1.45 6.57 -6.53
CA PHE A 33 1.44 6.14 -7.92
C PHE A 33 0.19 6.65 -8.66
N ALA A 34 -0.99 6.56 -8.03
CA ALA A 34 -2.22 7.07 -8.60
C ALA A 34 -2.16 8.59 -8.87
N VAL A 35 -1.60 9.36 -7.92
CA VAL A 35 -1.41 10.80 -8.07
C VAL A 35 -0.43 11.12 -9.21
N ALA A 36 0.67 10.38 -9.31
CA ALA A 36 1.65 10.57 -10.40
C ALA A 36 1.01 10.31 -11.78
N VAL A 37 0.23 9.24 -11.91
CA VAL A 37 -0.49 8.91 -13.16
C VAL A 37 -1.49 10.01 -13.51
N MET A 38 -2.30 10.47 -12.55
CA MET A 38 -3.25 11.55 -12.74
C MET A 38 -2.55 12.83 -13.21
N ALA A 39 -1.43 13.20 -12.59
CA ALA A 39 -0.66 14.39 -12.96
C ALA A 39 -0.14 14.30 -14.41
N VAL A 40 0.39 13.15 -14.81
CA VAL A 40 0.86 12.93 -16.20
C VAL A 40 -0.29 13.06 -17.20
N ILE A 41 -1.45 12.46 -16.89
CA ILE A 41 -2.64 12.55 -17.75
C ILE A 41 -3.11 14.01 -17.86
N THR A 42 -3.23 14.73 -16.74
CA THR A 42 -3.66 16.13 -16.73
C THR A 42 -2.72 17.02 -17.54
N VAL A 43 -1.40 16.83 -17.41
CA VAL A 43 -0.41 17.59 -18.21
C VAL A 43 -0.54 17.24 -19.69
N SER A 44 -0.72 15.96 -20.03
CA SER A 44 -0.87 15.51 -21.42
C SER A 44 -2.12 16.10 -22.09
N GLN A 45 -3.23 16.15 -21.35
CA GLN A 45 -4.47 16.81 -21.79
C GLN A 45 -4.28 18.32 -21.96
N TYR A 46 -3.59 18.98 -21.03
CA TYR A 46 -3.32 20.41 -21.13
C TYR A 46 -2.47 20.78 -22.36
N LEU A 47 -1.51 19.91 -22.71
CA LEU A 47 -0.68 20.06 -23.91
C LEU A 47 -1.38 19.61 -25.20
N GLY A 48 -2.61 19.10 -25.13
CA GLY A 48 -3.37 18.61 -26.27
C GLY A 48 -2.78 17.34 -26.91
N MET A 49 -1.99 16.57 -26.15
CA MET A 49 -1.37 15.32 -26.62
C MET A 49 -2.27 14.09 -26.44
N LEU A 50 -3.36 14.26 -25.69
CA LEU A 50 -4.42 13.28 -25.43
C LEU A 50 -5.76 14.01 -25.47
#